data_AF-A0AAF1AA30-F1
#
_entry.id   AF-A0AAF1AA30-F1
#
_cell.length_a   1.000
_cell.length_b   1.000
_cell.length_c   1.000
_cell.angle_alpha   90.00
_cell.angle_beta   90.00
_cell.angle_gamma   90.00
#
_symmetry.space_group_name_H-M   'P 1'
#
loop_
_entity.id
_entity.type
_entity.pdbx_description
1 polymer ?
#
loop_
_entity_poly.entity_id
_entity_poly.type
_entity_poly.pdbx_seq_one_letter_code
_entity_poly.pdbx_strand_id
1 'polypeptide(L)'
;MNTGADPTEDPAMARGALARARADELRIRQSELAHGARSSQQTAQRAKARADEALERAISAHQAAAERHGDAGEAHRRAAAAHEQAALRADEVGADAHQSAAEHHRQEASRHDAAAVEQSAAEAFDIANRS
;
A
#
# COMPACT_ATOMS: atom_id res chain seq x y z
N MET A 1 40.09 -2.15 -13.05
CA MET A 1 39.81 -3.60 -12.88
C MET A 1 39.61 -3.85 -11.40
N ASN A 2 38.47 -4.49 -11.06
CA ASN A 2 38.05 -5.13 -9.81
C ASN A 2 38.05 -4.29 -8.50
N THR A 3 36.88 -4.18 -7.83
CA THR A 3 36.48 -5.05 -6.69
C THR A 3 35.13 -4.63 -6.10
N GLY A 4 34.19 -5.58 -6.04
CA GLY A 4 33.27 -5.69 -4.90
C GLY A 4 31.90 -5.04 -5.01
N ALA A 5 31.07 -5.48 -5.96
CA ALA A 5 29.64 -5.46 -5.71
C ALA A 5 29.34 -6.55 -4.66
N ASP A 6 29.22 -6.15 -3.40
CA ASP A 6 28.69 -6.99 -2.33
C ASP A 6 27.25 -7.37 -2.71
N PRO A 7 26.87 -8.66 -2.82
CA PRO A 7 25.53 -9.06 -3.19
C PRO A 7 24.65 -8.87 -1.95
N THR A 8 24.28 -7.63 -1.68
CA THR A 8 23.25 -7.27 -0.71
C THR A 8 22.05 -8.17 -0.95
N GLU A 9 21.71 -8.93 0.09
CA GLU A 9 20.77 -10.05 0.10
C GLU A 9 19.51 -9.75 -0.72
N ASP A 10 19.09 -10.70 -1.56
CA ASP A 10 17.83 -10.61 -2.30
C ASP A 10 16.70 -10.22 -1.32
N PRO A 11 16.02 -9.07 -1.54
CA PRO A 11 14.93 -8.60 -0.67
C PRO A 11 13.84 -9.66 -0.48
N ALA A 12 13.60 -10.53 -1.46
CA ALA A 12 12.67 -11.65 -1.32
C ALA A 12 13.19 -12.71 -0.33
N MET A 13 14.49 -13.02 -0.37
CA MET A 13 15.15 -13.94 0.55
C MET A 13 15.16 -13.41 1.99
N ALA A 14 15.45 -12.12 2.18
CA ALA A 14 15.40 -11.47 3.48
C ALA A 14 13.99 -11.51 4.10
N ARG A 15 12.94 -11.21 3.30
CA ARG A 15 11.54 -11.37 3.73
C ARG A 15 11.20 -12.81 4.10
N GLY A 16 11.65 -13.76 3.29
CA GLY A 16 11.45 -15.19 3.55
C GLY A 16 12.11 -15.64 4.86
N ALA A 17 13.32 -15.16 5.16
CA ALA A 17 14.03 -15.45 6.41
C ALA A 17 13.31 -14.88 7.63
N LEU A 18 12.86 -13.62 7.57
CA LEU A 18 12.05 -12.98 8.60
C LEU A 18 10.74 -13.73 8.86
N ALA A 19 10.05 -14.15 7.80
CA ALA A 19 8.81 -14.91 7.91
C ALA A 19 9.02 -16.27 8.60
N ARG A 20 10.10 -16.98 8.26
CA ARG A 20 10.47 -18.25 8.90
C ARG A 20 10.78 -18.06 10.39
N ALA A 21 11.65 -17.10 10.72
CA ALA A 21 11.99 -16.80 12.11
C ALA A 21 10.74 -16.46 12.95
N ARG A 22 9.79 -15.73 12.37
CA ARG A 22 8.52 -15.42 13.02
C ARG A 22 7.64 -16.65 13.23
N ALA A 23 7.54 -17.52 12.23
CA ALA A 23 6.78 -18.76 12.35
C ALA A 23 7.34 -19.66 13.45
N ASP A 24 8.67 -19.75 13.56
CA ASP A 24 9.34 -20.53 14.61
C ASP A 24 9.08 -19.94 16.00
N GLU A 25 9.19 -18.62 16.16
CA GLU A 25 8.86 -17.92 17.40
C GLU A 25 7.40 -18.18 17.83
N LEU A 26 6.45 -18.07 16.90
CA LEU A 26 5.03 -18.31 17.18
C LEU A 26 4.75 -19.76 17.56
N ARG A 27 5.43 -20.73 16.93
CA ARG A 27 5.31 -22.14 17.28
C ARG A 27 5.78 -22.42 18.71
N ILE A 28 6.92 -21.85 19.09
CA ILE A 28 7.43 -21.94 20.47
C ILE A 28 6.41 -21.36 21.43
N ARG A 29 5.87 -20.17 21.14
CA ARG A 29 4.91 -19.51 22.03
C ARG A 29 3.59 -20.28 22.16
N GLN A 30 3.09 -20.87 21.08
CA GLN A 30 1.90 -21.73 21.13
C GLN A 30 2.13 -22.95 22.01
N SER A 31 3.31 -23.56 21.92
CA SER A 31 3.69 -24.68 22.81
C SER A 31 3.72 -24.24 24.28
N GLU A 32 4.37 -23.12 24.60
CA GLU A 32 4.40 -22.58 25.97
C GLU A 32 3.00 -22.34 26.54
N LEU A 33 2.12 -21.71 25.75
CA LEU A 33 0.74 -21.43 26.14
C LEU A 33 -0.07 -22.72 26.34
N ALA A 34 0.11 -23.72 25.47
CA ALA A 34 -0.54 -25.03 25.61
C ALA A 34 -0.13 -25.77 26.89
N HIS A 35 1.10 -25.55 27.37
CA HIS A 35 1.60 -26.07 28.65
C HIS A 35 1.24 -25.18 29.85
N GLY A 36 0.38 -24.18 29.68
CA GLY A 36 -0.08 -23.29 30.75
C GLY A 36 0.93 -22.23 31.19
N ALA A 37 1.98 -21.99 30.40
CA ALA A 37 2.91 -20.91 30.69
C ALA A 37 2.19 -19.56 30.61
N ARG A 38 2.33 -18.75 31.66
CA ARG A 38 1.72 -17.42 31.71
C ARG A 38 2.42 -16.44 30.75
N SER A 39 1.75 -15.35 30.39
CA SER A 39 2.43 -14.21 29.78
C SER A 39 3.45 -13.64 30.75
N SER A 40 4.69 -13.53 30.28
CA SER A 40 5.77 -12.83 30.97
C SER A 40 5.79 -11.37 30.56
N GLN A 41 6.42 -10.52 31.37
CA GLN A 41 6.67 -9.12 31.02
C GLN A 41 7.43 -9.00 29.69
N GLN A 42 8.39 -9.89 29.43
CA GLN A 42 9.14 -9.94 28.18
C GLN A 42 8.23 -10.22 26.97
N THR A 43 7.29 -11.16 27.09
CA THR A 43 6.34 -11.45 26.00
C THR A 43 5.37 -10.29 25.77
N ALA A 44 4.95 -9.59 26.82
CA ALA A 44 4.11 -8.40 26.70
C ALA A 44 4.85 -7.23 26.04
N GLN A 45 6.11 -6.97 26.45
CA GLN A 45 6.97 -5.95 25.83
C GLN A 45 7.21 -6.23 24.36
N ARG A 46 7.49 -7.49 24.01
CA ARG A 46 7.67 -7.89 22.61
C ARG A 46 6.37 -7.72 21.81
N ALA A 47 5.23 -8.12 22.37
CA ALA A 47 3.94 -7.92 21.71
C ALA A 47 3.65 -6.43 21.46
N LYS A 48 3.94 -5.56 22.42
CA LYS A 48 3.85 -4.10 22.24
C LYS A 48 4.78 -3.61 21.12
N ALA A 49 6.05 -3.96 21.15
CA ALA A 49 6.99 -3.54 20.11
C ALA A 49 6.54 -3.97 18.71
N ARG A 50 5.98 -5.18 18.57
CA ARG A 50 5.41 -5.64 17.29
C ARG A 50 4.15 -4.92 16.88
N ALA A 51 3.30 -4.54 17.83
CA ALA A 51 2.12 -3.74 17.54
C ALA A 51 2.53 -2.34 17.05
N ASP A 52 3.52 -1.73 17.70
CA ASP A 52 4.07 -0.43 17.31
C ASP A 52 4.72 -0.51 15.89
N GLU A 53 5.54 -1.53 15.61
CA GLU A 53 6.11 -1.78 14.28
C GLU A 53 5.05 -2.04 13.20
N ALA A 54 3.94 -2.70 13.55
CA ALA A 54 2.85 -2.96 12.62
C ALA A 54 2.07 -1.68 12.29
N LEU A 55 1.83 -0.84 13.29
CA LEU A 55 1.17 0.45 13.13
C LEU A 55 2.00 1.39 12.24
N GLU A 56 3.32 1.46 12.45
CA GLU A 56 4.20 2.26 11.59
C GLU A 56 4.18 1.80 10.13
N ARG A 57 4.14 0.48 9.90
CA ARG A 57 3.99 -0.06 8.54
C ARG A 57 2.62 0.24 7.93
N ALA A 58 1.56 0.25 8.72
CA ALA A 58 0.21 0.59 8.26
C ALA A 58 0.13 2.06 7.83
N ILE A 59 0.63 2.99 8.66
CA ILE A 59 0.71 4.42 8.35
C ILE A 59 1.46 4.63 7.02
N SER A 60 2.65 4.05 6.87
CA SER A 60 3.44 4.18 5.64
C SER A 60 2.74 3.58 4.42
N ALA A 61 2.01 2.47 4.59
CA ALA A 61 1.26 1.84 3.51
C ALA A 61 0.07 2.69 3.06
N HIS A 62 -0.66 3.30 4.00
CA HIS A 62 -1.76 4.22 3.72
C HIS A 62 -1.27 5.46 2.98
N GLN A 63 -0.19 6.09 3.45
CA GLN A 63 0.41 7.24 2.78
C GLN A 63 0.80 6.90 1.33
N ALA A 64 1.55 5.80 1.13
CA ALA A 64 1.98 5.38 -0.20
C ALA A 64 0.80 4.97 -1.11
N ALA A 65 -0.29 4.47 -0.55
CA ALA A 65 -1.50 4.16 -1.31
C ALA A 65 -2.24 5.45 -1.73
N ALA A 66 -2.35 6.44 -0.84
CA ALA A 66 -2.93 7.74 -1.16
C ALA A 66 -2.17 8.43 -2.30
N GLU A 67 -0.84 8.46 -2.24
CA GLU A 67 0.02 9.01 -3.30
C GLU A 67 -0.22 8.32 -4.65
N ARG A 68 -0.20 6.97 -4.67
CA ARG A 68 -0.45 6.20 -5.91
C ARG A 68 -1.85 6.42 -6.47
N HIS A 69 -2.85 6.60 -5.63
CA HIS A 69 -4.19 6.95 -6.08
C HIS A 69 -4.23 8.37 -6.66
N GLY A 70 -3.53 9.34 -6.07
CA GLY A 70 -3.36 10.67 -6.64
C GLY A 70 -2.73 10.63 -8.03
N ASP A 71 -1.61 9.92 -8.19
CA ASP A 71 -0.92 9.73 -9.47
C ASP A 71 -1.81 9.08 -10.53
N ALA A 72 -2.58 8.05 -10.14
CA ALA A 72 -3.53 7.37 -11.02
C ALA A 72 -4.67 8.32 -11.45
N GLY A 73 -5.21 9.11 -10.52
CA GLY A 73 -6.20 10.14 -10.82
C GLY A 73 -5.70 11.16 -11.83
N GLU A 74 -4.46 11.65 -11.68
CA GLU A 74 -3.84 12.55 -12.65
C GLU A 74 -3.63 11.91 -14.02
N ALA A 75 -3.21 10.65 -14.07
CA ALA A 75 -3.06 9.91 -15.33
C ALA A 75 -4.41 9.80 -16.06
N HIS A 76 -5.49 9.49 -15.33
CA HIS A 76 -6.83 9.46 -15.90
C HIS A 76 -7.32 10.82 -16.39
N ARG A 77 -7.08 11.90 -15.64
CA ARG A 77 -7.41 13.26 -16.10
C ARG A 77 -6.67 13.63 -17.38
N ARG A 78 -5.38 13.29 -17.49
CA ARG A 78 -4.60 13.50 -18.73
C ARG A 78 -5.16 12.68 -19.89
N ALA A 79 -5.56 11.43 -19.65
CA ALA A 79 -6.18 10.58 -20.68
C ALA A 79 -7.54 11.15 -21.13
N ALA A 80 -8.37 11.62 -20.20
CA ALA A 80 -9.64 12.27 -20.51
C ALA A 80 -9.44 13.49 -21.42
N ALA A 81 -8.51 14.39 -21.05
CA ALA A 81 -8.17 15.55 -21.86
C ALA A 81 -7.66 15.16 -23.26
N ALA A 82 -6.83 14.11 -23.38
CA ALA A 82 -6.36 13.63 -24.68
C ALA A 82 -7.52 13.14 -25.57
N HIS A 83 -8.48 12.42 -24.99
CA HIS A 83 -9.67 11.99 -25.70
C HIS A 83 -10.59 13.16 -26.09
N GLU A 84 -10.81 14.13 -25.22
CA GLU A 84 -11.56 15.35 -25.56
C GLU A 84 -10.92 16.10 -26.74
N GLN A 85 -9.60 16.24 -26.73
CA GLN A 85 -8.86 16.86 -27.84
C GLN A 85 -8.97 16.05 -29.15
N ALA A 86 -9.02 14.73 -29.07
CA ALA A 86 -9.22 13.87 -30.23
C ALA A 86 -10.65 13.98 -30.78
N ALA A 87 -11.66 14.07 -29.90
CA ALA A 87 -13.06 14.24 -30.30
C ALA A 87 -13.26 15.52 -31.14
N LEU A 88 -12.56 16.62 -30.81
CA LEU A 88 -12.61 17.86 -31.56
C LEU A 88 -12.11 17.76 -33.02
N ARG A 89 -11.36 16.70 -33.34
CA ARG A 89 -10.74 16.50 -34.67
C ARG A 89 -11.33 15.32 -35.43
N ALA A 90 -12.20 14.55 -34.79
CA ALA A 90 -12.80 13.36 -35.36
C ALA A 90 -14.06 13.69 -36.18
N ASP A 91 -14.51 12.72 -36.98
CA ASP A 91 -15.86 12.71 -37.54
C ASP A 91 -16.90 12.43 -36.43
N GLU A 92 -18.20 12.50 -36.73
CA GLU A 92 -19.26 12.36 -35.71
C GLU A 92 -19.15 11.05 -34.92
N VAL A 93 -18.93 9.92 -35.59
CA VAL A 93 -18.83 8.60 -34.93
C VAL A 93 -17.56 8.50 -34.08
N GLY A 94 -16.42 9.00 -34.57
CA GLY A 94 -15.18 9.04 -33.81
C GLY A 94 -15.23 10.02 -32.63
N ALA A 95 -15.97 11.12 -32.76
CA ALA A 95 -16.18 12.10 -31.71
C ALA A 95 -16.96 11.48 -30.53
N ASP A 96 -18.04 10.76 -30.79
CA ASP A 96 -18.84 10.08 -29.77
C ASP A 96 -18.03 9.03 -28.99
N ALA A 97 -17.21 8.24 -29.69
CA ALA A 97 -16.34 7.25 -29.07
C ALA A 97 -15.31 7.90 -28.14
N HIS A 98 -14.69 9.00 -28.59
CA HIS A 98 -13.74 9.75 -27.78
C HIS A 98 -14.40 10.46 -26.59
N GLN A 99 -15.59 11.03 -26.75
CA GLN A 99 -16.32 11.64 -25.63
C GLN A 99 -16.68 10.61 -24.56
N SER A 100 -17.15 9.43 -24.96
CA SER A 100 -17.44 8.33 -24.05
C SER A 100 -16.20 7.86 -23.30
N ALA A 101 -15.06 7.72 -24.00
CA ALA A 101 -13.78 7.36 -23.37
C ALA A 101 -13.28 8.44 -22.39
N ALA A 102 -13.43 9.71 -22.75
CA ALA A 102 -13.08 10.82 -21.86
C ALA A 102 -13.94 10.80 -20.59
N GLU A 103 -15.25 10.57 -20.72
CA GLU A 103 -16.14 10.45 -19.57
C GLU A 103 -15.76 9.30 -18.65
N HIS A 104 -15.48 8.11 -19.22
CA HIS A 104 -15.00 6.97 -18.45
C HIS A 104 -13.73 7.32 -17.65
N HIS A 105 -12.75 7.95 -18.28
CA HIS A 105 -11.55 8.39 -17.57
C HIS A 105 -11.81 9.43 -16.49
N ARG A 106 -12.75 10.37 -16.68
CA ARG A 106 -13.14 11.30 -15.60
C ARG A 106 -13.76 10.55 -14.42
N GLN A 107 -14.60 9.54 -14.68
CA GLN A 107 -15.19 8.71 -13.63
C GLN A 107 -14.12 7.92 -12.87
N GLU A 108 -13.15 7.30 -13.56
CA GLU A 108 -12.04 6.60 -12.90
C GLU A 108 -11.14 7.57 -12.10
N ALA A 109 -10.90 8.78 -12.61
CA ALA A 109 -10.18 9.81 -11.86
C ALA A 109 -10.90 10.14 -10.54
N SER A 110 -12.23 10.33 -10.56
CA SER A 110 -13.01 10.58 -9.35
C SER A 110 -12.97 9.41 -8.36
N ARG A 111 -12.95 8.16 -8.84
CA ARG A 111 -12.80 6.98 -7.97
C ARG A 111 -11.43 6.95 -7.29
N HIS A 112 -10.38 7.28 -8.04
CA HIS A 112 -9.04 7.38 -7.48
C HIS A 112 -8.90 8.52 -6.48
N ASP A 113 -9.47 9.69 -6.76
CA ASP A 113 -9.47 10.81 -5.81
C ASP A 113 -10.20 10.42 -4.49
N ALA A 114 -11.35 9.74 -4.59
CA ALA A 114 -12.07 9.23 -3.41
C ALA A 114 -11.23 8.20 -2.62
N ALA A 115 -10.59 7.26 -3.31
CA ALA A 115 -9.73 6.27 -2.68
C ALA A 115 -8.51 6.91 -2.00
N ALA A 116 -7.92 7.97 -2.58
CA ALA A 116 -6.84 8.71 -1.95
C ALA A 116 -7.28 9.34 -0.61
N VAL A 117 -8.47 9.95 -0.58
CA VAL A 117 -9.07 10.50 0.65
C VAL A 117 -9.29 9.42 1.71
N GLU A 118 -9.81 8.25 1.32
CA GLU A 118 -10.00 7.13 2.24
C GLU A 118 -8.66 6.65 2.85
N GLN A 119 -7.60 6.57 2.04
CA GLN A 119 -6.27 6.20 2.53
C GLN A 119 -5.69 7.25 3.48
N SER A 120 -5.82 8.55 3.17
CA SER A 120 -5.39 9.62 4.08
C SER A 120 -6.18 9.63 5.40
N ALA A 121 -7.47 9.30 5.36
CA ALA A 121 -8.29 9.17 6.57
C ALA A 121 -7.86 7.97 7.42
N ALA A 122 -7.55 6.83 6.80
CA ALA A 122 -7.03 5.65 7.49
C ALA A 122 -5.65 5.92 8.12
N GLU A 123 -4.75 6.60 7.41
CA GLU A 123 -3.47 7.05 7.95
C GLU A 123 -3.66 7.94 9.20
N ALA A 124 -4.55 8.93 9.12
CA ALA A 124 -4.84 9.82 10.24
C ALA A 124 -5.40 9.06 11.46
N PHE A 125 -6.25 8.06 11.23
CA PHE A 125 -6.77 7.19 12.28
C PHE A 125 -5.66 6.37 12.94
N ASP A 126 -4.76 5.79 12.15
CA ASP A 126 -3.62 5.03 12.67
C ASP A 126 -2.65 5.92 13.46
N ILE A 127 -2.37 7.14 12.97
CA ILE A 127 -1.56 8.14 13.69
C ILE A 127 -2.20 8.49 15.04
N ALA A 128 -3.52 8.69 15.09
CA ALA A 128 -4.23 8.99 16.33
C ALA A 128 -4.16 7.82 17.35
N ASN A 129 -4.09 6.58 16.86
CA ASN A 129 -4.04 5.37 17.69
C ASN A 129 -2.63 4.96 18.13
N ARG A 130 -1.59 5.75 17.82
CA ARG A 130 -0.19 5.48 18.24
C ARG A 130 0.06 5.68 19.76
N SER A 131 -0.98 5.90 20.55
CA SER A 131 -0.92 6.27 21.98
C SER A 131 -0.47 5.12 22.89
#